data_AF-A0A2C8D532-F1
#
_entry.id   AF-A0A2C8D532-F1
#
_cell.length_a   1.000
_cell.length_b   1.000
_cell.length_c   1.000
_cell.angle_alpha   90.00
_cell.angle_beta   90.00
_cell.angle_gamma   90.00
#
_symmetry.space_group_name_H-M   'P 1'
#
loop_
_entity.id
_entity.type
_entity.pdbx_description
1 polymer ?
#
loop_
_entity_poly.entity_id
_entity_poly.type
_entity_poly.pdbx_seq_one_letter_code
_entity_poly.pdbx_strand_id
1 'polypeptide(L)'
;MSSVTFLFVFVTILTIVFLLLNFILAPHNPYQEKYSIFECGFHSFLGQNRTQFGVKFFIFALVYLLLDLEILVIYPYGISVYENGIYGLIVVLIFIGIITAGFVFELGKNALKIDSRQSNNYFYKSKKFINMFTEHK
;
A
#
# COMPACT_ATOMS: atom_id res chain seq x y z
N MET A 1 -13.91 10.75 -34.85
CA MET A 1 -13.21 10.39 -33.60
C MET A 1 -14.04 10.92 -32.45
N SER A 2 -14.45 10.06 -31.50
CA SER A 2 -15.14 10.52 -30.30
C SER A 2 -14.21 11.43 -29.49
N SER A 3 -14.73 12.46 -28.83
CA SER A 3 -13.94 13.37 -27.99
C SER A 3 -13.08 12.61 -26.97
N VAL A 4 -13.57 11.48 -26.47
CA VAL A 4 -12.82 10.60 -25.56
C VAL A 4 -11.61 9.97 -26.24
N THR A 5 -11.79 9.40 -27.44
CA THR A 5 -10.68 8.80 -28.20
C THR A 5 -9.62 9.84 -28.57
N PHE A 6 -10.06 11.07 -28.86
CA PHE A 6 -9.15 12.18 -29.12
C PHE A 6 -8.31 12.54 -27.88
N LEU A 7 -8.93 12.63 -26.69
CA LEU A 7 -8.22 12.97 -25.45
C LEU A 7 -7.14 11.94 -25.09
N PHE A 8 -7.44 10.64 -25.19
CA PHE A 8 -6.44 9.59 -24.91
C PHE A 8 -5.22 9.72 -25.82
N VAL A 9 -5.45 9.87 -27.13
CA VAL A 9 -4.36 10.01 -28.11
C VAL A 9 -3.57 11.31 -27.87
N PHE A 10 -4.27 12.41 -27.61
CA PHE A 10 -3.65 13.71 -27.37
C PHE A 10 -2.74 13.70 -26.14
N VAL A 11 -3.21 13.15 -25.01
CA VAL A 11 -2.43 13.10 -23.76
C VAL A 11 -1.16 12.26 -23.95
N THR A 12 -1.25 11.11 -24.61
CA THR A 12 -0.08 10.27 -24.88
C THR A 12 0.92 10.95 -25.81
N ILE A 13 0.46 11.65 -26.85
CA ILE A 13 1.35 12.41 -27.74
C ILE A 13 2.02 13.55 -26.98
N LEU A 14 1.26 14.27 -26.15
CA LEU A 14 1.78 15.41 -25.39
C LEU A 14 2.89 14.98 -24.41
N THR A 15 2.73 13.85 -23.71
CA THR A 15 3.77 13.34 -22.80
C THR A 15 5.04 12.93 -23.55
N ILE A 16 4.91 12.31 -24.73
CA ILE A 16 6.06 11.97 -25.58
C ILE A 16 6.77 13.24 -26.07
N VAL A 17 6.02 14.26 -26.50
CA VAL A 17 6.60 15.53 -26.94
C VAL A 17 7.37 16.20 -25.80
N PHE A 18 6.84 16.25 -24.58
CA PHE A 18 7.56 16.81 -23.44
C PHE A 18 8.81 16.01 -23.07
N LEU A 19 8.76 14.68 -23.17
CA LEU A 19 9.94 13.83 -22.96
C LEU A 19 11.02 14.11 -24.01
N LEU A 20 10.64 14.23 -25.29
CA LEU A 20 11.56 14.56 -26.39
C LEU A 20 12.16 15.96 -26.23
N LEU A 21 11.35 16.96 -25.85
CA LEU A 21 11.83 18.30 -25.56
C LEU A 21 12.84 18.31 -24.41
N ASN A 22 12.59 17.54 -23.34
CA ASN A 22 13.56 17.40 -22.25
C ASN A 22 14.86 16.77 -22.76
N PHE A 23 14.78 15.71 -23.57
CA PHE A 23 15.97 15.05 -24.10
C PHE A 23 16.81 15.96 -25.01
N ILE A 24 16.18 16.84 -25.79
CA ILE A 24 16.87 17.77 -26.71
C ILE A 24 17.42 18.99 -25.97
N LEU A 25 16.67 19.55 -25.00
CA LEU A 25 17.02 20.81 -24.33
C LEU A 25 17.86 20.61 -23.06
N ALA A 26 17.82 19.45 -22.41
CA ALA A 26 18.50 19.23 -21.15
C ALA A 26 20.02 19.06 -21.34
N PRO A 27 20.85 19.69 -20.49
CA PRO A 27 22.30 19.50 -20.54
C PRO A 27 22.67 18.07 -20.12
N HIS A 28 23.31 17.34 -21.04
CA HIS A 28 23.77 15.98 -20.80
C HIS A 28 25.23 15.97 -20.34
N ASN A 29 25.47 15.95 -19.03
CA ASN A 29 26.80 15.78 -18.42
C ASN A 29 26.87 14.45 -17.64
N PRO A 30 27.28 13.34 -18.29
CA PRO A 30 27.42 12.03 -17.67
C PRO A 30 28.78 11.92 -16.95
N TYR A 31 28.76 11.57 -15.66
CA TYR A 31 29.96 11.25 -14.87
C TYR A 31 29.71 9.99 -14.04
N GLN A 32 30.76 9.25 -13.70
CA GLN A 32 30.64 7.93 -13.04
C GLN A 32 29.82 8.00 -11.75
N GLU A 33 30.06 9.00 -10.91
CA GLU A 33 29.31 9.19 -9.66
C GLU A 33 27.85 9.63 -9.85
N LYS A 34 27.46 10.07 -11.05
CA LYS A 34 26.06 10.37 -11.37
C LYS A 34 25.25 9.10 -11.64
N TYR A 35 25.94 8.07 -12.12
CA TYR A 35 25.36 6.77 -12.44
C TYR A 35 25.40 5.79 -11.27
N SER A 36 26.24 6.06 -10.25
CA SER A 36 26.24 5.30 -9.02
C SER A 36 25.05 5.68 -8.14
N ILE A 37 24.61 4.73 -7.30
CA ILE A 37 23.56 4.97 -6.32
C ILE A 37 24.12 5.90 -5.26
N PHE A 38 23.34 6.90 -4.84
CA PHE A 38 23.77 7.79 -3.78
C PHE A 38 23.88 7.03 -2.46
N GLU A 39 25.10 6.96 -1.91
CA GLU A 39 25.39 6.40 -0.61
C GLU A 39 26.24 7.38 0.19
N CYS A 40 26.00 7.47 1.50
CA CYS A 40 26.73 8.38 2.40
C CYS A 40 28.18 7.90 2.69
N GLY A 41 28.96 7.59 1.66
CA GLY A 41 30.40 7.29 1.73
C GLY A 41 30.78 5.80 1.87
N PHE A 42 29.81 4.89 1.88
CA PHE A 42 30.06 3.44 1.91
C PHE A 42 29.44 2.78 0.69
N HIS A 43 30.13 1.79 0.12
CA HIS A 43 29.60 0.97 -0.98
C HIS A 43 28.49 0.03 -0.49
N SER A 44 27.43 -0.10 -1.28
CA SER A 44 26.32 -1.03 -1.10
C SER A 44 26.85 -2.40 -0.73
N PHE A 45 26.29 -2.99 0.33
CA PHE A 45 26.67 -4.31 0.81
C PHE A 45 26.60 -5.34 -0.33
N LEU A 46 27.77 -5.71 -0.87
CA LEU A 46 27.92 -6.71 -1.93
C LEU A 46 27.53 -8.07 -1.37
N GLY A 47 26.29 -8.52 -1.61
CA GLY A 47 25.86 -9.87 -1.25
C GLY A 47 24.40 -10.03 -0.81
N GLN A 48 23.67 -8.96 -0.48
CA GLN A 48 22.25 -9.05 -0.14
C GLN A 48 21.40 -7.92 -0.76
N ASN A 49 20.69 -8.25 -1.84
CA ASN A 49 19.64 -7.40 -2.43
C ASN A 49 18.29 -7.47 -1.70
N ARG A 50 18.17 -8.32 -0.67
CA ARG A 50 16.92 -8.46 0.11
C ARG A 50 17.13 -7.92 1.50
N THR A 51 16.34 -6.91 1.85
CA THR A 51 16.27 -6.36 3.19
C THR A 51 15.25 -7.14 4.03
N GLN A 52 15.49 -7.22 5.34
CA GLN A 52 14.52 -7.81 6.25
C GLN A 52 13.30 -6.88 6.36
N PHE A 53 12.14 -7.33 5.89
CA PHE A 53 10.87 -6.65 6.05
C PHE A 53 9.95 -7.42 7.01
N GLY A 54 9.03 -6.71 7.65
CA GLY A 54 8.03 -7.33 8.52
C GLY A 54 6.92 -8.00 7.71
N VAL A 55 6.49 -9.20 8.13
CA VAL A 55 5.37 -9.94 7.50
C VAL A 55 4.07 -9.12 7.48
N LYS A 56 3.93 -8.15 8.38
CA LYS A 56 2.76 -7.26 8.48
C LYS A 56 2.46 -6.49 7.19
N PHE A 57 3.47 -6.10 6.42
CA PHE A 57 3.26 -5.45 5.12
C PHE A 57 2.60 -6.38 4.10
N PHE A 58 2.93 -7.68 4.16
CA PHE A 58 2.31 -8.69 3.31
C PHE A 58 0.85 -8.95 3.72
N ILE A 59 0.56 -8.98 5.01
CA ILE A 59 -0.81 -9.12 5.53
C ILE A 59 -1.68 -7.94 5.06
N PHE A 60 -1.15 -6.72 5.08
CA PHE A 60 -1.86 -5.55 4.54
C PHE A 60 -2.22 -5.72 3.06
N ALA A 61 -1.29 -6.21 2.24
CA ALA A 61 -1.52 -6.46 0.82
C ALA A 61 -2.58 -7.54 0.57
N LEU A 62 -2.58 -8.62 1.37
CA LEU A 62 -3.58 -9.68 1.26
C LEU A 62 -4.99 -9.19 1.65
N VAL A 63 -5.11 -8.42 2.72
CA VAL A 63 -6.39 -7.85 3.15
C VAL A 63 -6.91 -6.86 2.10
N TYR A 64 -6.04 -6.03 1.53
CA TYR A 64 -6.39 -5.13 0.43
C TYR A 64 -6.91 -5.89 -0.79
N LEU A 65 -6.23 -6.96 -1.20
CA LEU A 65 -6.64 -7.79 -2.34
C LEU A 65 -8.03 -8.41 -2.11
N LEU A 66 -8.32 -8.88 -0.90
CA LEU A 66 -9.61 -9.47 -0.57
C LEU A 66 -10.72 -8.41 -0.61
N LEU A 67 -10.49 -7.22 -0.06
CA LEU A 67 -11.45 -6.12 -0.07
C LEU A 67 -11.70 -5.56 -1.49
N ASP A 68 -10.68 -5.57 -2.35
CA ASP A 68 -10.83 -5.19 -3.76
C ASP A 68 -11.68 -6.21 -4.54
N LEU A 69 -11.47 -7.50 -4.27
CA LEU A 69 -12.29 -8.57 -4.85
C LEU A 69 -13.76 -8.49 -4.38
N GLU A 70 -14.01 -8.11 -3.13
CA GLU A 70 -15.37 -7.87 -2.63
C GLU A 70 -16.12 -6.84 -3.50
N ILE A 71 -15.51 -5.69 -3.77
CA ILE A 71 -16.11 -4.63 -4.59
C ILE A 71 -16.36 -5.12 -6.01
N LEU A 72 -15.41 -5.88 -6.58
CA LEU A 72 -15.55 -6.49 -7.89
C LEU A 72 -16.77 -7.42 -7.98
N VAL A 73 -17.04 -8.21 -6.94
CA VAL A 73 -18.20 -9.11 -6.88
C VAL A 73 -19.51 -8.36 -6.66
N ILE A 74 -19.49 -7.24 -5.93
CA ILE A 74 -20.68 -6.40 -5.69
C ILE A 74 -21.05 -5.59 -6.93
N TYR A 75 -20.09 -5.23 -7.78
CA TYR A 75 -20.30 -4.35 -8.92
C TYR A 75 -21.37 -4.84 -9.93
N PRO A 76 -21.39 -6.12 -10.36
CA PRO A 76 -22.45 -6.66 -11.23
C PRO A 76 -23.84 -6.56 -10.61
N TYR A 77 -23.96 -6.79 -9.30
CA TYR A 77 -25.23 -6.61 -8.59
C TYR A 77 -25.65 -5.13 -8.63
N GLY A 78 -24.73 -4.20 -8.41
CA GLY A 78 -24.98 -2.75 -8.52
C GLY A 78 -25.52 -2.30 -9.88
N ILE A 79 -25.12 -2.98 -10.97
CA ILE A 79 -25.65 -2.71 -12.32
C ILE A 79 -27.04 -3.34 -12.52
N SER A 80 -27.29 -4.50 -11.93
CA SER A 80 -28.49 -5.34 -12.15
C SER A 80 -29.50 -5.29 -11.00
N VAL A 81 -29.49 -4.24 -10.18
CA VAL A 81 -30.38 -4.09 -9.00
C VAL A 81 -31.86 -4.20 -9.39
N TYR A 82 -32.24 -3.64 -10.55
CA TYR A 82 -33.63 -3.66 -11.02
C TYR A 82 -34.16 -5.07 -11.34
N GLU A 83 -33.31 -5.94 -11.88
CA GLU A 83 -33.68 -7.31 -12.25
C GLU A 83 -33.66 -8.25 -11.03
N ASN A 84 -32.69 -8.07 -10.14
CA ASN A 84 -32.49 -8.96 -9.00
C ASN A 84 -33.37 -8.62 -7.78
N GLY A 85 -33.90 -7.40 -7.71
CA GLY A 85 -34.81 -6.94 -6.67
C GLY A 85 -34.32 -7.19 -5.24
N ILE A 86 -35.25 -7.53 -4.35
CA ILE A 86 -34.98 -7.78 -2.93
C ILE A 86 -34.17 -9.06 -2.69
N TYR A 87 -34.30 -10.06 -3.57
CA TYR A 87 -33.57 -11.32 -3.45
C TYR A 87 -32.06 -11.10 -3.59
N GLY A 88 -31.62 -10.41 -4.64
CA GLY A 88 -30.20 -10.08 -4.82
C GLY A 88 -29.65 -9.21 -3.69
N LEU A 89 -30.48 -8.30 -3.16
CA LEU A 89 -30.10 -7.46 -2.03
C LEU A 89 -29.74 -8.28 -0.79
N ILE A 90 -30.56 -9.28 -0.45
CA ILE A 90 -30.32 -10.16 0.70
C ILE A 90 -29.02 -10.95 0.50
N VAL A 91 -28.78 -11.48 -0.71
CA VAL A 91 -27.56 -12.23 -1.02
C VAL A 91 -26.31 -11.35 -0.86
N VAL A 92 -26.34 -10.13 -1.39
CA VAL A 92 -25.21 -9.18 -1.27
C VAL A 92 -24.99 -8.71 0.16
N LEU A 93 -26.06 -8.48 0.93
CA LEU A 93 -25.93 -8.15 2.36
C LEU A 93 -25.29 -9.28 3.16
N ILE A 94 -25.67 -10.54 2.90
CA ILE A 94 -25.05 -11.70 3.55
C ILE A 94 -23.57 -11.80 3.17
N PHE A 95 -23.25 -11.61 1.88
CA PHE A 95 -21.88 -11.64 1.38
C PHE A 95 -20.98 -10.58 2.04
N ILE A 96 -21.42 -9.32 2.05
CA ILE A 96 -20.72 -8.21 2.73
C ILE A 96 -20.56 -8.50 4.22
N GLY A 97 -21.62 -9.03 4.86
CA GLY A 97 -21.58 -9.38 6.29
C GLY A 97 -20.51 -10.42 6.64
N ILE A 98 -20.36 -11.47 5.82
CA ILE A 98 -19.35 -12.52 6.01
C ILE A 98 -17.94 -11.94 5.85
N ILE A 99 -17.69 -11.15 4.80
CA ILE A 99 -16.36 -10.57 4.56
C ILE A 99 -16.00 -9.54 5.64
N THR A 100 -16.95 -8.68 6.00
CA THR A 100 -16.78 -7.70 7.08
C THR A 100 -16.47 -8.39 8.40
N ALA A 101 -17.13 -9.52 8.72
CA ALA A 101 -16.81 -10.28 9.93
C ALA A 101 -15.37 -10.83 9.92
N GLY A 102 -14.89 -11.31 8.77
CA GLY A 102 -13.49 -11.71 8.59
C GLY A 102 -12.51 -10.55 8.79
N PHE A 103 -12.83 -9.37 8.26
CA PHE A 103 -12.02 -8.17 8.44
C PHE A 103 -11.96 -7.71 9.91
N VAL A 104 -13.10 -7.72 10.61
CA VAL A 104 -13.17 -7.41 12.04
C VAL A 104 -12.33 -8.38 12.87
N PHE A 105 -12.34 -9.66 12.52
CA PHE A 105 -11.50 -10.67 13.19
C PHE A 105 -10.00 -10.37 13.03
N GLU A 106 -9.55 -10.02 11.82
CA GLU A 106 -8.15 -9.64 11.57
C GLU A 106 -7.72 -8.37 12.32
N LEU A 107 -8.63 -7.39 12.44
CA LEU A 107 -8.42 -6.20 13.27
C LEU A 107 -8.25 -6.56 14.75
N GLY A 108 -9.10 -7.44 15.29
CA GLY A 108 -9.02 -7.90 16.67
C GLY A 108 -7.69 -8.60 17.00
N LYS A 109 -7.09 -9.28 16.01
CA LYS A 109 -5.75 -9.91 16.14
C LYS A 109 -4.59 -8.92 16.06
N ASN A 110 -4.85 -7.62 15.88
CA ASN A 110 -3.84 -6.58 15.68
C ASN A 110 -2.88 -6.88 14.53
N ALA A 111 -3.31 -7.65 13.52
CA ALA A 111 -2.45 -8.08 12.42
C ALA A 111 -1.92 -6.90 11.58
N LEU A 112 -2.68 -5.81 11.56
CA LEU A 112 -2.40 -4.56 10.84
C LEU A 112 -1.57 -3.55 11.67
N LYS A 113 -1.30 -3.82 12.95
CA LYS A 113 -0.55 -2.89 13.81
C LYS A 113 0.93 -2.94 13.49
N ILE A 114 1.51 -1.86 12.99
CA ILE A 114 2.96 -1.76 12.75
C ILE A 114 3.66 -1.40 14.07
N ASP A 115 4.41 -2.36 14.63
CA ASP A 115 5.21 -2.11 15.83
C ASP A 115 6.63 -1.69 15.43
N SER A 116 7.09 -0.56 15.95
CA SER A 116 8.50 -0.18 15.83
C SER A 116 9.30 -0.80 16.99
N ARG A 117 10.49 -1.35 16.71
CA ARG A 117 11.36 -1.88 17.79
C ARG A 117 11.73 -0.80 18.81
N GLN A 118 11.78 0.47 18.38
CA GLN A 118 12.01 1.60 19.28
C GLN A 118 10.86 1.79 20.27
N SER A 119 9.59 1.71 19.82
CA SER A 119 8.42 1.84 20.70
C SER A 119 8.45 0.81 21.84
N ASN A 120 8.81 -0.44 21.55
CA ASN A 120 8.86 -1.50 22.57
C ASN A 120 9.95 -1.25 23.63
N ASN A 121 11.13 -0.77 23.21
CA ASN A 121 12.22 -0.43 24.13
C ASN A 121 11.89 0.78 25.04
N TYR A 122 11.22 1.80 24.51
CA TYR A 122 10.77 2.95 25.30
C TYR A 122 9.70 2.56 26.33
N PHE A 123 8.73 1.73 25.95
CA PHE A 123 7.71 1.22 26.85
C PHE A 123 8.33 0.40 28.00
N TYR A 124 9.27 -0.49 27.68
CA TYR A 124 9.97 -1.29 28.70
C TYR A 124 10.83 -0.43 29.64
N LYS A 125 11.56 0.56 29.10
CA LYS A 125 12.38 1.48 29.88
C LYS A 125 11.54 2.35 30.84
N SER A 126 10.41 2.88 30.37
CA SER A 126 9.47 3.65 31.19
C SER A 126 8.86 2.79 32.30
N LYS A 127 8.43 1.57 32.00
CA LYS A 127 7.85 0.65 32.99
C LYS A 127 8.87 0.23 34.05
N LYS A 128 10.13 -0.03 33.64
CA LYS A 128 11.24 -0.28 34.56
C LYS A 128 11.53 0.91 35.46
N PHE A 129 11.51 2.13 34.91
CA PHE A 129 11.68 3.36 35.69
C PHE A 129 10.58 3.50 36.74
N ILE A 130 9.31 3.34 36.36
CA ILE A 130 8.17 3.41 37.30
C ILE A 130 8.29 2.34 38.40
N ASN A 131 8.58 1.09 38.04
CA ASN A 131 8.76 0.03 39.03
C ASN A 131 9.92 0.31 39.99
N MET A 132 11.00 0.95 39.52
CA MET A 132 12.12 1.36 40.37
C MET A 132 11.73 2.39 41.43
N PHE A 133 10.76 3.29 41.15
CA PHE A 133 10.22 4.20 42.17
C PHE A 133 9.16 3.56 43.08
N THR A 134 8.53 2.47 42.62
CA THR A 134 7.47 1.80 43.38
C THR A 134 8.04 0.77 44.35
N GLU A 135 9.15 0.10 44.01
CA GLU A 135 9.85 -0.86 44.89
C GLU A 135 10.74 -0.19 45.95
N HIS A 136 11.05 1.11 45.81
CA HIS A 136 11.86 1.87 46.76
C HIS A 136 11.05 2.61 47.85
N LYS A 137 9.77 2.27 48.03
CA LYS A 137 8.90 2.77 49.10
C LYS A 137 8.37 1.61 49.93
#